data_AF-A0A2E0A6L8-F1
#
_entry.id   AF-A0A2E0A6L8-F1
#
_cell.length_a   1.000
_cell.length_b   1.000
_cell.length_c   1.000
_cell.angle_alpha   90.00
_cell.angle_beta   90.00
_cell.angle_gamma   90.00
#
_symmetry.space_group_name_H-M   'P 1'
#
loop_
_entity.id
_entity.type
_entity.pdbx_description
1 polymer ?
#
loop_
_entity_poly.entity_id
_entity_poly.type
_entity_poly.pdbx_seq_one_letter_code
_entity_poly.pdbx_strand_id
1 'polypeptide(L)' 'MKKYMVVENFKPGLMEENYRVYNEKGRQFPEGLYYLNSWVNSEKNICFQLMESNDESLFYEWFRKWEAYVDFELFPLD' A
#
# COMPACT_ATOMS: atom_id res chain seq x y z
N MET A 1 -15.26 9.08 -4.37
CA MET A 1 -13.98 9.34 -3.69
C MET A 1 -12.93 9.62 -4.75
N LYS A 2 -11.88 10.41 -4.44
CA LYS A 2 -10.78 10.64 -5.39
C LYS A 2 -9.96 9.36 -5.52
N LYS A 3 -9.51 9.04 -6.74
CA LYS A 3 -8.73 7.83 -7.00
C LYS A 3 -7.23 8.14 -6.92
N TYR A 4 -6.49 7.15 -6.47
CA TYR A 4 -5.05 7.20 -6.34
C TYR A 4 -4.44 5.89 -6.83
N MET A 5 -3.28 5.98 -7.47
CA MET A 5 -2.38 4.85 -7.63
C MET A 5 -1.37 4.90 -6.49
N VAL A 6 -1.31 3.82 -5.71
CA VAL A 6 -0.21 3.56 -4.78
C VAL A 6 0.75 2.59 -5.45
N VAL A 7 2.04 2.92 -5.41
CA VAL A 7 3.11 2.02 -5.83
C VAL A 7 3.88 1.59 -4.59
N GLU A 8 3.84 0.29 -4.31
CA GLU A 8 4.52 -0.36 -3.20
C GLU A 8 5.78 -1.04 -3.73
N ASN A 9 6.95 -0.64 -3.24
CA ASN A 9 8.23 -1.28 -3.52
C ASN A 9 8.67 -2.05 -2.27
N PHE A 10 8.68 -3.39 -2.32
CA PHE A 10 9.08 -4.20 -1.16
C PHE A 10 10.58 -4.10 -0.94
N LYS A 11 10.98 -3.81 0.30
CA LYS A 11 12.39 -3.68 0.66
C LYS A 11 13.12 -5.03 0.53
N PRO A 12 14.38 -5.04 0.07
CA PRO A 12 15.14 -6.28 -0.12
C PRO A 12 15.20 -7.13 1.15
N GLY A 13 14.81 -8.41 1.03
CA GLY A 13 14.86 -9.37 2.15
C GLY A 13 13.75 -9.22 3.20
N LEU A 14 12.83 -8.25 3.06
CA LEU A 14 11.75 -8.02 4.03
C LEU A 14 10.38 -8.54 3.56
N MET A 15 10.31 -9.15 2.38
CA MET A 15 9.04 -9.63 1.80
C MET A 15 8.36 -10.70 2.66
N GLU A 16 9.11 -11.66 3.21
CA GLU A 16 8.53 -12.72 4.07
C GLU A 16 7.95 -12.14 5.36
N GLU A 17 8.68 -11.23 6.00
CA GLU A 17 8.23 -10.56 7.23
C GLU A 17 7.01 -9.66 6.97
N ASN A 18 7.00 -8.96 5.83
CA ASN A 18 5.83 -8.21 5.37
C ASN A 18 4.59 -9.11 5.28
N TYR A 19 4.71 -10.27 4.61
CA TYR A 19 3.62 -11.22 4.49
C TYR A 19 3.22 -11.82 5.84
N ARG A 20 4.17 -12.06 6.75
CA ARG A 20 3.87 -12.52 8.11
C ARG A 20 2.99 -11.52 8.86
N VAL A 21 3.38 -10.24 8.86
CA VAL A 21 2.61 -9.16 9.50
C VAL A 21 1.27 -8.96 8.83
N TYR A 22 1.21 -9.03 7.49
CA TYR A 22 -0.03 -8.96 6.73
C TYR A 22 -1.01 -10.07 7.08
N ASN A 23 -0.53 -11.31 7.19
CA ASN A 23 -1.36 -12.44 7.55
C ASN A 23 -1.88 -12.35 8.99
N GLU A 24 -1.13 -11.70 9.89
CA GLU A 24 -1.50 -11.51 11.29
C GLU A 24 -2.47 -10.34 11.51
N LYS A 25 -2.21 -9.19 10.86
CA LYS A 25 -2.90 -7.92 11.13
C LYS A 25 -3.81 -7.45 10.00
N GLY A 26 -3.82 -8.17 8.88
CA GLY A 26 -4.49 -7.75 7.65
C GLY A 26 -3.84 -6.50 7.04
N ARG A 27 -4.62 -5.77 6.24
CA ARG A 27 -4.17 -4.59 5.48
C ARG A 27 -3.94 -3.34 6.33
N GLN A 28 -4.58 -3.27 7.50
CA GLN A 28 -4.51 -2.13 8.42
C GLN A 28 -4.89 -0.76 7.80
N PHE A 29 -5.79 -0.76 6.82
CA PHE A 29 -6.33 0.49 6.27
C PHE A 29 -7.09 1.27 7.35
N PRO A 30 -6.82 2.57 7.53
CA PRO A 30 -7.66 3.43 8.34
C PRO A 30 -9.06 3.56 7.73
N GLU A 31 -10.04 3.94 8.55
CA GLU A 31 -11.39 4.23 8.07
C GLU A 31 -11.36 5.37 7.05
N GLY A 32 -12.08 5.19 5.93
CA GLY A 32 -12.07 6.16 4.83
C GLY A 32 -11.01 5.91 3.76
N LEU A 33 -10.15 4.90 3.93
CA LEU A 33 -9.20 4.43 2.91
C LEU A 33 -9.67 3.11 2.30
N TYR A 34 -9.97 3.12 1.00
CA TYR A 34 -10.57 1.98 0.32
C TYR A 34 -9.69 1.44 -0.79
N TYR A 35 -9.53 0.12 -0.79
CA TYR A 35 -8.87 -0.62 -1.86
C TYR A 35 -9.87 -0.95 -2.97
N LEU A 36 -9.46 -0.78 -4.24
CA LEU A 36 -10.25 -1.15 -5.40
C LEU A 36 -9.66 -2.34 -6.13
N ASN A 37 -8.37 -2.29 -6.48
CA ASN A 37 -7.69 -3.38 -7.18
C ASN A 37 -6.17 -3.33 -7.01
N SER A 38 -5.46 -4.41 -7.34
CA SER A 38 -4.00 -4.41 -7.37
C SER A 38 -3.41 -5.37 -8.39
N TRP A 39 -2.17 -5.09 -8.76
CA TRP A 39 -1.36 -5.89 -9.67
C TRP A 39 0.06 -6.00 -9.10
N VAL A 40 0.52 -7.23 -8.91
CA VAL A 40 1.85 -7.51 -8.37
C VAL A 40 2.78 -7.95 -9.51
N ASN A 41 3.99 -7.40 -9.53
CA ASN A 41 5.10 -7.93 -10.30
C ASN A 41 6.14 -8.48 -9.33
N SER A 42 6.12 -9.79 -9.14
CA SER A 42 7.01 -10.50 -8.22
C SER A 42 8.48 -10.47 -8.64
N GLU A 43 8.77 -10.40 -9.94
CA GLU A 43 10.16 -10.32 -10.44
C GLU A 43 10.81 -9.00 -10.04
N LYS A 44 10.01 -7.93 -9.97
CA LYS A 44 10.46 -6.59 -9.60
C LYS A 44 10.19 -6.21 -8.15
N ASN A 45 9.59 -7.10 -7.36
CA ASN A 45 9.17 -6.82 -5.98
C ASN A 45 8.36 -5.52 -5.86
N ILE A 46 7.41 -5.32 -6.77
CA ILE A 46 6.59 -4.11 -6.84
C ILE A 46 5.11 -4.48 -6.94
N CYS A 47 4.26 -3.71 -6.26
CA CYS A 47 2.81 -3.84 -6.29
C CYS A 47 2.17 -2.49 -6.63
N PHE A 48 1.26 -2.50 -7.58
CA PHE A 48 0.46 -1.34 -7.97
C PHE A 48 -0.92 -1.51 -7.39
N GLN A 49 -1.41 -0.53 -6.64
CA GLN A 49 -2.74 -0.57 -6.03
C GLN A 49 -3.56 0.63 -6.49
N LEU A 50 -4.74 0.34 -7.04
CA LEU A 50 -5.76 1.34 -7.26
C LEU A 50 -6.57 1.46 -5.97
N MET A 51 -6.59 2.66 -5.40
CA MET A 51 -7.25 2.98 -4.15
C MET A 51 -8.10 4.24 -4.29
N GLU A 52 -9.02 4.45 -3.36
CA GLU A 52 -9.81 5.67 -3.29
C GLU A 52 -9.97 6.16 -1.85
N SER A 53 -9.98 7.49 -1.70
CA SER A 53 -10.29 8.15 -0.45
C SER A 53 -10.81 9.57 -0.69
N ASN A 54 -11.51 10.13 0.30
CA ASN A 54 -11.83 11.56 0.35
C ASN A 54 -10.75 12.37 1.11
N ASP A 55 -9.82 11.70 1.80
CA ASP A 55 -8.75 12.33 2.58
C ASP A 55 -7.40 11.68 2.21
N GLU A 56 -6.55 12.44 1.53
CA GLU A 56 -5.22 11.99 1.10
C GLU A 56 -4.30 11.67 2.30
N SER A 57 -4.51 12.31 3.46
CA SER A 57 -3.66 12.11 4.64
C SER A 57 -3.70 10.68 5.20
N LEU A 58 -4.81 9.96 4.94
CA LEU A 58 -5.01 8.58 5.35
C LEU A 58 -4.03 7.60 4.68
N PHE A 59 -3.55 7.92 3.46
CA PHE A 59 -2.50 7.14 2.82
C PHE A 59 -1.20 7.21 3.62
N TYR A 60 -0.81 8.40 4.09
CA TYR A 60 0.42 8.57 4.86
C TYR A 60 0.31 7.95 6.27
N GLU A 61 -0.88 7.97 6.89
CA GLU A 61 -1.11 7.22 8.12
C GLU A 61 -0.92 5.72 7.90
N TRP A 62 -1.44 5.19 6.79
CA TRP A 62 -1.28 3.79 6.42
C TRP A 62 0.17 3.45 6.07
N PHE A 63 0.87 4.28 5.30
CA PHE A 63 2.28 4.07 4.93
C PHE A 63 3.18 3.94 6.15
N ARG A 64 2.98 4.77 7.19
CA ARG A 64 3.75 4.67 8.45
C ARG A 64 3.64 3.31 9.14
N LYS A 65 2.54 2.58 8.92
CA LYS A 65 2.36 1.22 9.50
C LYS A 65 3.21 0.18 8.78
N TRP A 66 3.64 0.46 7.55
CA TRP A 66 4.31 -0.47 6.64
C TRP A 66 5.70 -0.01 6.16
N GLU A 67 6.11 1.23 6.46
CA GLU A 67 7.37 1.84 6.00
C GLU A 67 8.64 1.05 6.39
N ALA A 68 8.55 0.19 7.40
CA ALA A 68 9.62 -0.74 7.76
C ALA A 68 9.88 -1.79 6.66
N TYR A 69 8.87 -2.17 5.89
CA TYR A 69 8.90 -3.27 4.92
C TYR A 69 8.76 -2.84 3.46
N VAL A 70 8.11 -1.70 3.23
CA VAL A 70 7.71 -1.22 1.89
C VAL A 70 8.02 0.27 1.77
N ASP A 71 8.56 0.67 0.62
CA ASP A 71 8.64 2.07 0.21
C ASP A 71 7.44 2.41 -0.68
N PHE A 72 6.80 3.54 -0.44
CA PHE A 72 5.55 3.93 -1.09
C PHE A 72 5.71 5.17 -1.97
N GLU A 73 5.05 5.14 -3.12
CA GLU A 73 4.78 6.32 -3.94
C GLU A 73 3.26 6.48 -4.09
N LEU A 74 2.77 7.72 -4.06
CA LEU A 74 1.35 8.04 -4.18
C LEU A 74 1.11 8.99 -5.35
N PHE A 75 0.25 8.59 -6.27
CA PHE A 75 -0.12 9.37 -7.44
C PHE A 75 -1.64 9.61 -7.44
N PRO A 76 -2.09 10.87 -7.28
CA PRO A 76 -3.47 11.23 -7.53
C PRO A 76 -3.83 11.00 -9.01
N LEU A 77 -5.04 10.50 -9.27
CA LEU A 77 -5.53 10.24 -10.62
C LEU A 77 -6.65 11.22 -10.99
N ASP A 78 -6.61 11.72 -12.23
CA ASP A 78 -7.61 12.61 -12.82
C ASP A 78 -8.68 11.84 -13.64
#